data_AF-A0A150N397-F1
#
_entry.id   AF-A0A150N397-F1
#
_cell.length_a   1.000
_cell.length_b   1.000
_cell.length_c   1.000
_cell.angle_alpha   90.00
_cell.angle_beta   90.00
_cell.angle_gamma   90.00
#
_symmetry.space_group_name_H-M   'P 1'
#
loop_
_entity.id
_entity.type
_entity.pdbx_description
1 polymer ?
#
loop_
_entity_poly.entity_id
_entity_poly.type
_entity_poly.pdbx_seq_one_letter_code
_entity_poly.pdbx_strand_id
1 'polypeptide(L)'
;MSLSASLSEKAEPDAFWKKALYAFGITDETFSVAAMKEGTVNASYMFGLIAMAYGSWVVNSGIGHAVGASLPESLQESMSIALYAMFIGLLVPALKKQRKIVWLAGLSALFNSIGTFVLHLSKGWSIVLATLLSAVIVQWLAKEGGNGDE
;
A
#
# COMPACT_ATOMS: atom_id res chain seq x y z
N MET A 1 -1.02 -6.96 13.79
CA MET A 1 -1.43 -6.88 15.22
C MET A 1 -2.45 -5.76 15.46
N SER A 2 -2.33 -4.59 14.84
CA SER A 2 -3.29 -3.47 15.03
C SER A 2 -4.72 -3.74 14.52
N LEU A 3 -4.87 -4.41 13.36
CA LEU A 3 -6.20 -4.73 12.77
C LEU A 3 -6.93 -5.81 13.58
N SER A 4 -6.24 -6.90 13.92
CA SER A 4 -6.82 -8.00 14.71
C SER A 4 -7.19 -7.58 16.13
N ALA A 5 -6.44 -6.64 16.74
CA ALA A 5 -6.73 -6.11 18.06
C ALA A 5 -8.01 -5.24 18.08
N SER A 6 -8.17 -4.34 17.09
CA SER A 6 -9.39 -3.54 16.93
C SER A 6 -10.63 -4.41 16.65
N LEU A 7 -10.48 -5.48 15.86
CA LEU A 7 -11.58 -6.42 15.61
C LEU A 7 -11.92 -7.26 16.84
N SER A 8 -10.95 -7.56 17.71
CA SER A 8 -11.19 -8.34 18.92
C SER A 8 -12.05 -7.62 19.96
N GLU A 9 -12.14 -6.28 19.92
CA GLU A 9 -13.01 -5.48 20.79
C GLU A 9 -14.49 -5.58 20.38
N LYS A 10 -14.75 -5.77 19.08
CA LYS A 10 -16.09 -6.04 18.52
C LYS A 10 -16.44 -7.54 18.44
N ALA A 11 -15.48 -8.43 18.65
CA ALA A 11 -15.67 -9.86 18.52
C ALA A 11 -16.20 -10.48 19.82
N GLU A 12 -17.18 -11.37 19.70
CA GLU A 12 -17.71 -12.12 20.84
C GLU A 12 -16.61 -12.94 21.55
N PRO A 13 -16.78 -13.27 22.85
CA PRO A 13 -15.87 -14.14 23.58
C PRO A 13 -15.96 -15.59 23.07
N ASP A 14 -15.22 -15.89 22.01
CA ASP A 14 -15.08 -17.24 21.45
C ASP A 14 -13.72 -17.87 21.83
N ALA A 15 -13.59 -19.18 21.64
CA ALA A 15 -12.40 -19.95 22.00
C ALA A 15 -11.13 -19.44 21.28
N PHE A 16 -10.02 -19.34 22.00
CA PHE A 16 -8.75 -18.77 21.52
C PHE A 16 -8.24 -19.37 20.20
N TRP A 17 -8.45 -20.67 19.98
CA TRP A 17 -8.03 -21.34 18.75
C TRP A 17 -8.85 -20.93 17.52
N LYS A 18 -10.15 -20.71 17.70
CA LYS A 18 -11.00 -20.13 16.64
C LYS A 18 -10.57 -18.69 16.36
N LYS A 19 -10.27 -17.91 17.42
CA LYS A 19 -9.74 -16.55 17.31
C LYS A 19 -8.46 -16.47 16.49
N ALA A 20 -7.52 -17.37 16.75
CA ALA A 20 -6.29 -17.45 15.99
C ALA A 20 -6.53 -17.79 14.51
N LEU A 21 -7.46 -18.71 14.23
CA LEU A 21 -7.75 -19.17 12.87
C LEU A 21 -8.38 -18.08 12.01
N TYR A 22 -9.38 -17.35 12.52
CA TYR A 22 -9.94 -16.25 11.74
C TYR A 22 -9.04 -15.01 11.73
N ALA A 23 -8.21 -14.77 12.75
CA ALA A 23 -7.23 -13.68 12.73
C ALA A 23 -6.19 -13.81 11.61
N PHE A 24 -5.89 -15.04 11.17
CA PHE A 24 -5.02 -15.30 10.03
C PHE A 24 -5.65 -14.84 8.69
N GLY A 25 -6.98 -14.89 8.58
CA GLY A 25 -7.70 -14.49 7.37
C GLY A 25 -8.11 -13.02 7.32
N ILE A 26 -7.68 -12.20 8.30
CA ILE A 26 -7.97 -10.76 8.33
C ILE A 26 -6.96 -10.03 7.43
N THR A 27 -7.47 -9.50 6.32
CA THR A 27 -6.79 -8.59 5.39
C THR A 27 -7.41 -7.19 5.49
N ASP A 28 -6.82 -6.19 4.85
CA ASP A 28 -7.36 -4.82 4.89
C ASP A 28 -8.80 -4.75 4.31
N GLU A 29 -9.13 -5.58 3.33
CA GLU A 29 -10.45 -5.66 2.71
C GLU A 29 -11.49 -6.32 3.62
N THR A 30 -11.14 -7.49 4.18
CA THR A 30 -12.04 -8.21 5.11
C THR A 30 -12.16 -7.48 6.45
N PHE A 31 -11.11 -6.80 6.89
CA PHE A 31 -11.15 -5.87 8.04
C PHE A 31 -12.12 -4.73 7.79
N SER A 32 -12.01 -4.04 6.64
CA SER A 32 -12.87 -2.90 6.33
C SER A 32 -14.36 -3.30 6.28
N VAL A 33 -14.66 -4.44 5.67
CA VAL A 33 -16.02 -4.99 5.62
C VAL A 33 -16.52 -5.40 7.00
N ALA A 34 -15.67 -6.02 7.83
CA ALA A 34 -16.05 -6.41 9.18
C ALA A 34 -16.22 -5.19 10.11
N ALA A 35 -15.44 -4.12 9.93
CA ALA A 35 -15.50 -2.90 10.73
C ALA A 35 -16.79 -2.09 10.45
N MET A 36 -17.26 -2.06 9.19
CA MET A 36 -18.51 -1.40 8.79
C MET A 36 -19.77 -2.14 9.26
N LYS A 37 -19.66 -3.39 9.72
CA LYS A 37 -20.82 -4.11 10.26
C LYS A 37 -21.28 -3.49 11.57
N GLU A 38 -22.55 -3.13 11.63
CA GLU A 38 -23.20 -2.65 12.86
C GLU A 38 -23.38 -3.82 13.85
N GLY A 39 -23.02 -3.60 15.13
CA GLY A 39 -23.07 -4.62 16.18
C GLY A 39 -21.79 -5.46 16.34
N THR A 40 -21.94 -6.62 16.98
CA THR A 40 -20.83 -7.56 17.25
C THR A 40 -20.53 -8.43 16.03
N VAL A 41 -19.26 -8.79 15.87
CA VAL A 41 -18.80 -9.66 14.80
C VAL A 41 -18.66 -11.07 15.36
N ASN A 42 -19.61 -11.95 15.00
CA ASN A 42 -19.58 -13.34 15.42
C ASN A 42 -18.54 -14.14 14.61
N ALA A 43 -17.97 -15.20 15.20
CA ALA A 43 -16.96 -16.04 14.56
C ALA A 43 -17.49 -16.73 13.28
N SER A 44 -18.78 -17.07 13.24
CA SER A 44 -19.43 -17.61 12.03
C SER A 44 -19.45 -16.61 10.87
N TYR A 45 -19.68 -15.33 11.16
CA TYR A 45 -19.62 -14.26 10.17
C TYR A 45 -18.19 -14.05 9.66
N MET A 46 -17.20 -14.04 10.56
CA MET A 46 -15.80 -13.94 10.15
C MET A 46 -15.37 -15.11 9.28
N PHE A 47 -15.76 -16.34 9.64
CA PHE A 47 -15.44 -17.53 8.86
C PHE A 47 -16.10 -17.51 7.48
N GLY A 48 -17.37 -17.09 7.40
CA GLY A 48 -18.06 -16.89 6.12
C GLY A 48 -17.40 -15.81 5.27
N LEU A 49 -17.00 -14.69 5.88
CA LEU A 49 -16.30 -13.61 5.19
C LEU A 49 -14.94 -14.05 4.63
N ILE A 50 -14.16 -14.79 5.42
CA ILE A 50 -12.86 -15.33 5.01
C ILE A 50 -13.05 -16.38 3.90
N ALA A 51 -14.03 -17.27 4.03
CA ALA A 51 -14.33 -18.27 3.02
C ALA A 51 -14.77 -17.62 1.69
N MET A 52 -15.61 -16.58 1.75
CA MET A 52 -16.01 -15.81 0.57
C MET A 52 -14.84 -15.05 -0.06
N ALA A 53 -13.98 -14.41 0.75
CA ALA A 53 -12.79 -13.72 0.26
C ALA A 53 -11.82 -14.68 -0.41
N TYR A 54 -11.55 -15.82 0.22
CA TYR A 54 -10.67 -16.86 -0.32
C TYR A 54 -11.25 -17.52 -1.57
N GLY A 55 -12.55 -17.86 -1.56
CA GLY A 55 -13.24 -18.40 -2.73
C GLY A 55 -13.22 -17.42 -3.90
N SER A 56 -13.49 -16.14 -3.64
CA SER A 56 -13.39 -15.08 -4.63
C SER A 56 -11.98 -14.94 -5.17
N TRP A 57 -10.96 -15.07 -4.31
CA TRP A 57 -9.56 -15.01 -4.73
C TRP A 57 -9.18 -16.18 -5.65
N VAL A 58 -9.57 -17.41 -5.32
CA VAL A 58 -9.30 -18.60 -6.15
C VAL A 58 -10.01 -18.48 -7.50
N VAL A 59 -11.28 -18.09 -7.52
CA VAL A 59 -12.05 -17.93 -8.75
C VAL A 59 -11.48 -16.81 -9.63
N ASN A 60 -11.19 -15.64 -9.04
CA ASN A 60 -10.60 -14.53 -9.79
C ASN A 60 -9.17 -14.84 -10.27
N SER A 61 -8.40 -15.64 -9.54
CA SER A 61 -7.07 -16.08 -10.00
C SER A 61 -7.19 -17.04 -11.19
N GLY A 62 -8.15 -17.96 -11.18
CA GLY A 62 -8.43 -18.84 -12.31
C GLY A 62 -8.90 -18.08 -13.55
N ILE A 63 -9.85 -17.16 -13.38
CA ILE A 63 -10.33 -16.29 -14.45
C ILE A 63 -9.19 -15.38 -14.95
N GLY A 64 -8.44 -14.76 -14.05
CA GLY A 64 -7.31 -13.89 -14.36
C GLY A 64 -6.18 -14.63 -15.09
N HIS A 65 -5.95 -15.90 -14.78
CA HIS A 65 -5.02 -16.74 -15.53
C HIS A 65 -5.52 -17.03 -16.95
N ALA A 66 -6.78 -17.41 -17.11
CA ALA A 66 -7.36 -17.69 -18.44
C ALA A 66 -7.40 -16.43 -19.33
N VAL A 67 -7.80 -15.29 -18.77
CA VAL A 67 -7.81 -14.00 -19.45
C VAL A 67 -6.37 -13.53 -19.71
N GLY A 68 -5.49 -13.65 -18.72
CA GLY A 68 -4.08 -13.25 -18.80
C GLY A 68 -3.31 -14.01 -19.86
N ALA A 69 -3.56 -15.31 -20.03
CA ALA A 69 -2.98 -16.12 -21.09
C ALA A 69 -3.47 -15.73 -22.49
N SER A 70 -4.62 -15.07 -22.58
CA SER A 70 -5.19 -14.56 -23.83
C SER A 70 -4.71 -13.14 -24.17
N LEU A 71 -3.95 -12.49 -23.28
CA LEU A 71 -3.41 -11.15 -23.50
C LEU A 71 -2.06 -11.20 -24.23
N PRO A 72 -1.74 -10.17 -25.05
CA PRO A 72 -0.42 -9.98 -25.66
C PRO A 72 0.72 -10.01 -24.63
N GLU A 73 1.89 -10.51 -25.02
CA GLU A 73 3.08 -10.61 -24.14
C GLU A 73 3.45 -9.29 -23.46
N SER A 74 3.29 -8.15 -24.15
CA SER A 74 3.55 -6.82 -23.58
C SER A 74 2.67 -6.47 -22.37
N LEU A 75 1.42 -6.94 -22.35
CA LEU A 75 0.52 -6.77 -21.22
C LEU A 75 0.82 -7.76 -20.09
N GLN A 76 1.25 -8.98 -20.42
CA GLN A 76 1.68 -9.96 -19.40
C GLN A 76 2.93 -9.46 -18.66
N GLU A 77 3.91 -8.90 -19.36
CA GLU A 77 5.07 -8.26 -18.72
C GLU A 77 4.66 -7.11 -17.80
N SER A 78 3.68 -6.30 -18.23
CA SER A 78 3.15 -5.17 -17.46
C SER A 78 2.44 -5.58 -16.17
N MET A 79 1.90 -6.80 -16.07
CA MET A 79 1.25 -7.28 -14.85
C MET A 79 2.20 -7.35 -13.65
N SER A 80 3.49 -7.63 -13.89
CA SER A 80 4.51 -7.65 -12.84
C SER A 80 4.74 -6.26 -12.22
N ILE A 81 4.57 -5.20 -13.01
CA ILE A 81 4.75 -3.80 -12.59
C ILE A 81 3.44 -3.23 -12.02
N ALA A 82 2.28 -3.76 -12.44
CA ALA A 82 0.96 -3.29 -12.02
C ALA A 82 0.77 -3.30 -10.49
N LEU A 83 1.31 -4.30 -9.80
CA LEU A 83 1.21 -4.40 -8.34
C LEU A 83 2.03 -3.30 -7.63
N TYR A 84 3.21 -2.97 -8.13
CA TYR A 84 3.98 -1.82 -7.66
C TYR A 84 3.26 -0.50 -7.96
N ALA A 85 2.66 -0.37 -9.14
CA ALA A 85 1.88 0.80 -9.52
C ALA A 85 0.65 1.01 -8.62
N MET A 86 -0.02 -0.07 -8.20
CA MET A 86 -1.14 -0.02 -7.24
C MET A 86 -0.70 0.57 -5.90
N PHE A 87 0.43 0.10 -5.35
CA PHE A 87 0.97 0.63 -4.09
C PHE A 87 1.30 2.12 -4.19
N ILE A 88 1.95 2.53 -5.28
CA ILE A 88 2.26 3.94 -5.53
C ILE A 88 0.95 4.73 -5.67
N GLY A 89 -0.04 4.21 -6.38
CA GLY A 89 -1.35 4.85 -6.58
C GLY A 89 -2.15 5.07 -5.29
N LEU A 90 -2.03 4.19 -4.30
CA LEU A 90 -2.65 4.36 -2.98
C LEU A 90 -1.84 5.31 -2.08
N LEU A 91 -0.52 5.23 -2.15
CA LEU A 91 0.39 6.02 -1.32
C LEU A 91 0.43 7.49 -1.76
N VAL A 92 0.43 7.78 -3.06
CA VAL A 92 0.54 9.15 -3.59
C VAL A 92 -0.58 10.08 -3.07
N PRO A 93 -1.88 9.73 -3.13
CA PRO A 93 -2.95 10.57 -2.57
C PRO A 93 -2.84 10.78 -1.06
N ALA A 94 -2.45 9.75 -0.30
CA ALA A 94 -2.25 9.84 1.14
C ALA A 94 -1.13 10.84 1.49
N LEU A 95 -0.07 10.85 0.68
CA LEU A 95 1.06 11.75 0.82
C LEU A 95 0.80 13.17 0.27
N LYS A 96 -0.06 13.34 -0.73
CA LYS A 96 -0.34 14.65 -1.36
C LYS A 96 -1.01 15.65 -0.41
N LYS A 97 -1.53 15.21 0.75
CA LYS A 97 -2.08 16.11 1.78
C LYS A 97 -1.06 17.11 2.32
N GLN A 98 0.24 16.85 2.18
CA GLN A 98 1.28 17.81 2.58
C GLN A 98 1.98 18.42 1.37
N ARG A 99 1.95 19.75 1.26
CA ARG A 99 2.59 20.53 0.19
C ARG A 99 4.10 20.27 0.08
N LYS A 100 4.74 19.88 1.19
CA LYS A 100 6.16 19.48 1.30
C LYS A 100 6.51 18.28 0.41
N ILE A 101 5.58 17.34 0.25
CA ILE A 101 5.80 16.08 -0.49
C ILE A 101 5.82 16.34 -2.00
N VAL A 102 5.03 17.31 -2.49
CA VAL A 102 5.07 17.72 -3.90
C VAL A 102 6.43 18.36 -4.24
N TRP A 103 6.96 19.20 -3.34
CA TRP A 103 8.30 19.76 -3.48
C TRP A 103 9.40 18.69 -3.43
N LEU A 104 9.28 17.71 -2.54
CA LEU A 104 10.18 16.56 -2.48
C LEU A 104 10.19 15.76 -3.79
N ALA A 105 9.02 15.34 -4.27
CA ALA A 105 8.91 14.57 -5.49
C ALA A 105 9.48 15.33 -6.70
N GLY A 106 9.17 16.63 -6.82
CA GLY A 106 9.70 17.47 -7.88
C GLY A 106 11.23 17.63 -7.83
N LEU A 107 11.79 17.89 -6.66
CA LEU A 107 13.23 18.10 -6.50
C LEU A 107 14.02 16.80 -6.69
N SER A 108 13.47 15.67 -6.21
CA SER A 108 14.06 14.34 -6.42
C SER A 108 14.07 13.95 -7.90
N ALA A 109 12.98 14.20 -8.64
CA ALA A 109 12.93 13.95 -10.07
C ALA A 109 13.95 14.82 -10.84
N LEU A 110 14.13 16.07 -10.42
CA LEU A 110 15.10 17.00 -11.03
C LEU A 110 16.55 16.54 -10.80
N PHE A 111 16.91 16.22 -9.55
CA PHE A 111 18.25 15.69 -9.24
C PHE A 111 18.52 14.33 -9.88
N ASN A 112 17.50 13.47 -9.97
CA ASN A 112 17.65 12.19 -10.65
C ASN A 112 17.92 12.36 -12.15
N SER A 113 17.20 13.28 -12.79
CA SER A 113 17.40 13.61 -14.20
C SER A 113 18.80 14.18 -14.45
N ILE A 114 19.27 15.10 -13.59
CA ILE A 114 20.61 15.67 -13.68
C ILE A 114 21.69 14.60 -13.43
N GLY A 115 21.54 13.78 -12.39
CA GLY A 115 22.51 12.72 -12.08
C GLY A 115 22.60 11.63 -13.13
N THR A 116 21.49 11.33 -13.82
CA THR A 116 21.46 10.31 -14.89
C THR A 116 22.03 10.85 -16.20
N PHE A 117 21.69 12.08 -16.59
CA PHE A 117 22.14 12.67 -17.86
C PHE A 117 23.53 13.32 -17.81
N VAL A 118 23.94 13.89 -16.68
CA VAL A 118 25.21 14.63 -16.57
C VAL A 118 26.33 13.76 -16.01
N LEU A 119 26.05 12.92 -15.01
CA LEU A 119 27.07 12.15 -14.28
C LEU A 119 27.24 10.70 -14.78
N HIS A 120 26.46 10.25 -15.78
CA HIS A 120 26.47 8.87 -16.30
C HIS A 120 26.45 7.77 -15.21
N LEU A 121 25.82 8.08 -14.07
CA LEU A 121 25.72 7.14 -12.95
C LEU A 121 24.76 6.01 -13.31
N SER A 122 25.03 4.82 -12.76
CA SER A 122 24.09 3.70 -12.83
C SER A 122 22.71 4.15 -12.34
N LYS A 123 21.66 3.81 -13.10
CA LYS A 123 20.27 4.26 -12.87
C LYS A 123 19.83 4.04 -11.42
N GLY A 124 20.24 2.95 -10.79
CA GLY A 124 19.94 2.66 -9.38
C GLY A 124 20.58 3.64 -8.40
N TRP A 125 21.87 3.95 -8.57
CA TRP A 125 22.59 4.87 -7.70
C TRP A 125 22.11 6.32 -7.84
N SER A 126 21.73 6.73 -9.05
CA SER A 126 21.18 8.05 -9.28
C SER A 126 19.84 8.26 -8.57
N ILE A 127 18.98 7.24 -8.49
CA ILE A 127 17.69 7.31 -7.78
C ILE A 127 17.91 7.43 -6.27
N VAL A 128 18.83 6.63 -5.71
CA VAL A 128 19.13 6.66 -4.27
C VAL A 128 19.71 8.02 -3.86
N LEU A 129 20.68 8.55 -4.60
CA LEU A 129 21.29 9.85 -4.28
C LEU A 129 20.31 11.01 -4.45
N ALA A 130 19.48 11.00 -5.49
CA ALA A 130 18.51 12.06 -5.74
C ALA A 130 17.43 12.13 -4.65
N THR A 131 16.93 10.98 -4.21
CA THR A 131 15.93 10.90 -3.13
C THR A 131 16.52 11.34 -1.78
N LEU A 132 17.76 10.94 -1.47
CA LEU A 132 18.47 11.38 -0.26
C LEU A 132 18.71 12.90 -0.24
N LEU A 133 19.27 13.46 -1.32
CA LEU A 133 19.53 14.89 -1.40
C LEU A 133 18.24 15.71 -1.34
N SER A 134 17.20 15.25 -2.04
CA SER A 134 15.89 15.89 -2.00
C SER A 134 15.28 15.88 -0.59
N ALA A 135 15.36 14.75 0.13
CA ALA A 135 14.86 14.64 1.49
C ALA A 135 15.58 15.60 2.45
N VAL A 136 16.91 15.71 2.36
CA VAL A 136 17.70 16.64 3.18
C VAL A 136 17.32 18.08 2.90
N ILE A 137 17.24 18.49 1.63
CA ILE A 137 16.94 19.88 1.26
C ILE A 137 15.51 20.26 1.66
N VAL A 138 14.53 19.39 1.41
CA VAL A 138 13.14 19.66 1.80
C VAL A 138 12.99 19.75 3.32
N GLN A 139 13.69 18.91 4.08
CA GLN A 139 13.68 18.98 5.54
C GLN A 139 14.33 20.27 6.06
N TRP A 140 15.41 20.72 5.43
CA TRP A 140 16.10 21.95 5.81
C TRP A 140 15.25 23.19 5.54
N LEU A 141 14.63 23.30 4.36
CA LEU A 141 13.68 24.36 4.02
C LEU A 141 12.42 24.32 4.91
N ALA A 142 11.94 23.12 5.25
CA ALA A 142 10.80 22.96 6.15
C ALA A 142 11.10 23.36 7.60
N LYS A 143 12.36 23.30 8.02
CA LYS A 143 12.82 23.75 9.34
C LYS A 143 12.94 25.27 9.41
N GLU A 144 13.38 25.93 8.34
CA GLU A 144 13.45 27.40 8.27
C GLU A 144 12.06 28.05 8.21
N GLY A 145 11.11 27.45 7.49
CA GLY A 145 9.72 27.95 7.42
C GLY A 145 8.88 27.71 8.68
N GLY A 146 9.36 26.92 9.66
CA GLY A 146 8.68 26.66 10.93
C GLY A 146 9.12 27.55 12.09
N ASN A 147 10.05 28.47 11.86
CA ASN A 147 10.62 29.35 12.89
C ASN A 147 10.09 30.80 12.78
N GLY A 148 8.98 31.00 12.08
CA GLY A 148 8.38 32.31 11.81
C GLY A 148 6.89 32.45 12.18
N ASP A 149 6.26 31.40 12.72
CA ASP A 149 4.84 31.39 13.10
C ASP A 149 4.67 30.96 14.59
N GLU A 150 5.41 31.60 15.51
CA GLU A 150 4.99 31.70 16.93
C GLU A 150 4.23 33.01 17.16
#